data_AF-A0A2X2BPE9-F1
#
_entry.id   AF-A0A2X2BPE9-F1
#
_cell.length_a   1.000
_cell.length_b   1.000
_cell.length_c   1.000
_cell.angle_alpha   90.00
_cell.angle_beta   90.00
_cell.angle_gamma   90.00
#
_symmetry.space_group_name_H-M   'P 1'
#
loop_
_entity.id
_entity.type
_entity.pdbx_description
1 polymer ?
#
loop_
_entity_poly.entity_id
_entity_poly.type
_entity_poly.pdbx_seq_one_letter_code
_entity_poly.pdbx_strand_id
1 'polypeptide(L)'
;MPTIIISEKQRVRRSQNLPQHRNKPKKLRALGYKVKKGKRWVKPPLKEIAGKMRFFQAGLLIRLLQNKPKKTSWEVDIPSREFLGISDEDFIKALERQLQGIGYGA
;
A
#
# COMPACT_ATOMS: atom_id res chain seq x y z
N MET A 1 23.23 -16.08 10.26
CA MET A 1 21.82 -16.07 9.81
C MET A 1 21.76 -15.48 8.41
N PRO A 2 21.45 -16.25 7.35
CA PRO A 2 21.41 -15.70 5.98
C PRO A 2 20.09 -14.97 5.72
N THR A 3 20.16 -13.66 5.50
CA THR A 3 19.02 -12.83 5.11
C THR A 3 18.64 -13.12 3.66
N ILE A 4 17.42 -13.64 3.43
CA ILE A 4 16.88 -13.89 2.09
C ILE A 4 16.55 -12.54 1.43
N ILE A 5 17.49 -12.00 0.66
CA ILE A 5 17.23 -10.87 -0.23
C ILE A 5 16.48 -11.42 -1.47
N ILE A 6 15.16 -11.33 -1.46
CA ILE A 6 14.34 -11.71 -2.61
C ILE A 6 14.61 -10.70 -3.74
N SER A 7 15.31 -11.15 -4.79
CA SER A 7 15.63 -10.37 -5.99
C SER A 7 14.39 -9.68 -6.60
N GLU A 8 14.47 -8.37 -6.82
CA GLU A 8 13.46 -7.51 -7.48
C GLU A 8 12.92 -8.12 -8.80
N LYS A 9 13.80 -8.79 -9.57
CA LYS A 9 13.45 -9.46 -10.85
C LYS A 9 12.45 -10.60 -10.67
N GLN A 10 12.43 -11.28 -9.52
CA GLN A 10 11.52 -12.40 -9.24
C GLN A 10 10.11 -11.91 -8.85
N ARG A 11 9.97 -10.71 -8.26
CA ARG A 11 8.65 -10.11 -7.92
C ARG A 11 7.83 -9.75 -9.17
N VAL A 12 8.47 -9.19 -10.18
CA VAL A 12 7.78 -8.73 -11.41
C VAL A 12 7.18 -9.89 -12.19
N ARG A 13 7.88 -11.03 -12.31
CA ARG A 13 7.42 -12.20 -13.07
C ARG A 13 6.21 -12.89 -12.45
N ARG A 14 6.15 -13.01 -11.11
CA ARG A 14 4.98 -13.62 -10.44
C ARG A 14 3.70 -12.87 -10.76
N SER A 15 3.72 -11.54 -10.79
CA SER A 15 2.53 -10.70 -10.98
C SER A 15 1.87 -10.77 -12.37
N GLN A 16 2.60 -11.24 -13.40
CA GLN A 16 2.13 -11.21 -14.80
C GLN A 16 1.14 -12.34 -15.13
N ASN A 17 1.22 -13.47 -14.43
CA ASN A 17 0.45 -14.68 -14.73
C ASN A 17 -0.67 -14.97 -13.70
N LEU A 18 -1.00 -14.02 -12.81
CA LEU A 18 -2.14 -14.22 -11.90
C LEU A 18 -3.47 -14.10 -12.66
N PRO A 19 -4.45 -14.97 -12.36
CA PRO A 19 -5.81 -14.78 -12.83
C PRO A 19 -6.34 -13.42 -12.34
N GLN A 20 -7.11 -12.76 -13.19
CA GLN A 20 -7.70 -11.46 -12.89
C GLN A 20 -8.64 -11.57 -11.68
N HIS A 21 -8.55 -10.59 -10.77
CA HIS A 21 -9.54 -10.48 -9.70
C HIS A 21 -10.92 -10.17 -10.29
N ARG A 22 -11.95 -10.94 -9.92
CA ARG A 22 -13.32 -10.86 -10.48
C ARG A 22 -13.93 -9.44 -10.50
N ASN A 23 -13.44 -8.55 -9.63
CA ASN A 23 -13.95 -7.19 -9.47
C ASN A 23 -13.29 -6.16 -10.44
N LYS A 24 -12.13 -6.46 -11.04
CA LYS A 24 -11.41 -5.51 -11.92
C LYS A 24 -12.20 -5.15 -13.19
N PRO A 25 -12.82 -6.11 -13.91
CA PRO A 25 -13.62 -5.79 -15.10
C PRO A 25 -14.83 -4.91 -14.77
N LYS A 26 -15.49 -5.15 -13.63
CA LYS A 26 -16.61 -4.34 -13.15
C LYS A 26 -16.15 -2.89 -12.90
N LYS A 27 -15.01 -2.73 -12.23
CA LYS A 27 -14.43 -1.42 -11.94
C LYS A 27 -14.05 -0.64 -13.20
N LEU A 28 -13.42 -1.30 -14.18
CA LEU A 28 -13.09 -0.68 -15.47
C LEU A 28 -14.34 -0.19 -16.22
N ARG A 29 -15.42 -0.99 -16.24
CA ARG A 29 -16.70 -0.57 -16.83
C ARG A 29 -17.36 0.59 -16.07
N ALA A 30 -17.19 0.67 -14.76
CA ALA A 30 -17.69 1.79 -13.96
C ALA A 30 -16.89 3.08 -14.23
N LEU A 31 -15.58 2.96 -14.43
CA LEU A 31 -14.67 4.06 -14.77
C LEU A 31 -14.76 4.53 -16.23
N GLY A 32 -15.72 4.04 -17.01
CA GLY A 32 -15.93 4.50 -18.38
C GLY A 32 -14.99 3.89 -19.44
N TYR A 33 -14.34 2.76 -19.15
CA TYR A 33 -13.50 2.08 -20.14
C TYR A 33 -14.28 1.73 -21.43
N LYS A 34 -13.73 2.14 -22.58
CA LYS A 34 -14.26 1.85 -23.92
C LYS A 34 -13.15 1.27 -24.80
N VAL A 35 -13.53 0.41 -25.73
CA VAL A 35 -12.65 -0.17 -26.75
C VAL A 35 -13.18 0.23 -28.11
N LYS A 36 -12.27 0.61 -29.02
CA LYS A 36 -12.62 0.86 -30.41
C LYS A 36 -12.85 -0.49 -31.10
N LYS A 37 -14.08 -0.73 -31.56
CA LYS A 37 -14.44 -1.86 -32.42
C LYS A 37 -14.82 -1.30 -33.79
N GLY A 38 -13.91 -1.43 -34.75
CA GLY A 38 -14.05 -0.81 -36.07
C GLY A 38 -14.12 0.71 -35.97
N LYS A 39 -15.25 1.29 -36.44
CA LYS A 39 -15.48 2.75 -36.42
C LYS A 39 -16.09 3.28 -35.12
N ARG A 40 -16.53 2.41 -34.19
CA ARG A 40 -17.28 2.82 -32.98
C ARG A 40 -16.53 2.54 -31.69
N TRP A 41 -16.74 3.41 -30.70
CA TRP A 41 -16.31 3.19 -29.32
C TRP A 41 -17.40 2.45 -28.56
N VAL A 42 -17.08 1.25 -28.08
CA VAL A 42 -18.06 0.38 -27.42
C VAL A 42 -17.58 0.05 -26.02
N LYS A 43 -18.53 -0.06 -25.08
CA LYS A 43 -18.28 -0.56 -23.73
C LYS A 43 -18.18 -2.09 -23.78
N PRO A 44 -17.00 -2.69 -23.58
CA PRO A 44 -16.84 -4.14 -23.70
C PRO A 44 -17.58 -4.91 -22.58
N PRO A 45 -18.00 -6.15 -22.86
CA PRO A 45 -18.59 -7.04 -21.86
C PRO A 45 -17.53 -7.52 -20.85
N LEU A 46 -17.98 -7.91 -19.66
CA LEU A 46 -17.10 -8.30 -18.55
C LEU A 46 -16.21 -9.50 -18.89
N LYS A 47 -16.76 -10.51 -19.60
CA LYS A 47 -16.02 -11.71 -20.05
C LYS A 47 -14.87 -11.35 -21.00
N GLU A 48 -15.08 -10.39 -21.91
CA GLU A 48 -14.06 -9.97 -22.87
C GLU A 48 -12.90 -9.22 -22.18
N ILE A 49 -13.21 -8.36 -21.22
CA ILE A 49 -12.19 -7.67 -20.42
C ILE A 49 -11.37 -8.68 -19.60
N ALA A 50 -12.04 -9.66 -18.98
CA ALA A 50 -11.38 -10.66 -18.15
C ALA A 50 -10.49 -11.61 -18.96
N GLY A 51 -10.89 -11.98 -20.18
CA GLY A 51 -10.15 -12.92 -21.02
C GLY A 51 -8.99 -12.32 -21.81
N LYS A 52 -9.09 -11.05 -22.25
CA LYS A 52 -8.07 -10.43 -23.12
C LYS A 52 -6.97 -9.67 -22.37
N MET A 53 -7.24 -9.19 -21.17
CA MET A 53 -6.34 -8.25 -20.47
C MET A 53 -5.53 -8.94 -19.37
N ARG A 54 -4.22 -8.66 -19.29
CA ARG A 54 -3.37 -9.14 -18.18
C ARG A 54 -3.61 -8.35 -16.88
N PHE A 55 -3.29 -8.94 -15.74
CA PHE A 55 -3.54 -8.32 -14.42
C PHE A 55 -2.91 -6.93 -14.27
N PHE A 56 -1.64 -6.78 -14.65
CA PHE A 56 -0.93 -5.50 -14.56
C PHE A 56 -1.53 -4.44 -15.49
N GLN A 57 -1.99 -4.83 -16.68
CA GLN A 57 -2.62 -3.93 -17.65
C GLN A 57 -3.93 -3.36 -17.08
N ALA A 58 -4.77 -4.22 -16.48
CA ALA A 58 -6.00 -3.77 -15.84
C ALA A 58 -5.73 -2.84 -14.66
N GLY A 59 -4.71 -3.14 -13.85
CA GLY A 59 -4.30 -2.30 -12.72
C GLY A 59 -3.83 -0.91 -13.17
N LEU A 60 -3.00 -0.85 -14.22
CA LEU A 60 -2.52 0.38 -14.82
C LEU A 60 -3.70 1.20 -15.36
N LEU A 61 -4.58 0.59 -16.14
CA LEU A 61 -5.71 1.28 -16.74
C LEU A 61 -6.68 1.84 -15.69
N ILE A 62 -6.92 1.11 -14.60
CA ILE A 62 -7.71 1.62 -13.47
C ILE A 62 -7.06 2.88 -12.90
N ARG A 63 -5.74 2.90 -12.71
CA ARG A 63 -5.04 4.08 -12.17
C ARG A 63 -5.15 5.29 -13.10
N LEU A 64 -4.96 5.09 -14.41
CA LEU A 64 -5.09 6.16 -15.41
C LEU A 64 -6.52 6.72 -15.44
N LEU A 65 -7.53 5.85 -15.51
CA LEU A 65 -8.93 6.27 -15.58
C LEU A 65 -9.43 6.90 -14.27
N GLN A 66 -8.91 6.46 -13.12
CA GLN A 66 -9.27 7.05 -11.84
C GLN A 66 -8.71 8.46 -11.67
N ASN A 67 -7.63 8.81 -12.38
CA ASN A 67 -6.95 10.10 -12.32
C ASN A 67 -6.78 10.64 -10.89
N LYS A 68 -6.50 9.74 -9.93
CA LYS A 68 -6.31 10.12 -8.52
C LYS A 68 -4.84 10.49 -8.30
N PRO A 69 -4.55 11.62 -7.64
CA PRO A 69 -3.18 11.95 -7.29
C PRO A 69 -2.60 10.86 -6.39
N LYS A 70 -1.34 10.52 -6.63
CA LYS A 70 -0.61 9.60 -5.78
C LYS A 70 -0.41 10.29 -4.42
N LYS A 71 -0.83 9.63 -3.33
CA LYS A 71 -0.48 10.09 -1.99
C LYS A 71 1.03 9.93 -1.79
N THR A 72 1.71 11.02 -1.48
CA THR A 72 3.17 11.06 -1.25
C THR A 72 3.50 10.90 0.23
N SER A 73 2.62 11.39 1.11
CA SER A 73 2.70 11.22 2.55
C SER A 73 1.48 10.49 3.09
N TRP A 74 1.69 9.78 4.18
CA TRP A 74 0.63 9.22 5.01
C TRP A 74 0.82 9.83 6.38
N GLU A 75 -0.17 10.60 6.82
CA GLU A 75 -0.21 11.11 8.18
C GLU A 75 -0.66 9.95 9.08
N VAL A 76 0.18 9.63 10.06
CA VAL A 76 -0.12 8.64 11.08
C VAL A 76 -0.32 9.44 12.35
N ASP A 77 -1.56 9.52 12.80
CA ASP A 77 -1.86 10.06 14.11
C ASP A 77 -1.44 9.03 15.16
N ILE A 78 -0.35 9.34 15.86
CA ILE A 78 0.16 8.50 16.93
C ILE A 78 -0.44 9.09 18.21
N PRO A 79 -1.38 8.41 18.89
CA PRO A 79 -1.91 8.92 20.14
C PRO A 79 -0.76 9.09 21.14
N SER A 80 -0.77 10.19 21.91
CA SER A 80 0.20 10.41 22.99
C SER A 80 0.22 9.17 23.86
N ARG A 81 1.35 8.49 23.84
CA ARG A 81 1.54 7.25 24.59
C ARG A 81 1.67 7.64 26.06
N GLU A 82 0.66 7.33 26.87
CA GLU A 82 0.82 7.36 28.32
C GLU A 82 1.93 6.38 28.69
N PHE A 83 3.05 6.90 29.20
CA PHE A 83 4.12 6.09 29.77
C PHE A 83 3.58 5.49 31.09
N LEU A 84 2.85 4.38 31.00
CA LEU A 84 2.51 3.47 32.11
C LEU A 84 2.24 4.16 33.46
N GLY A 85 1.32 5.14 33.52
CA GLY A 85 0.72 5.61 34.79
C GLY A 85 1.71 6.03 35.90
N ILE A 86 2.95 6.35 35.57
CA ILE A 86 3.97 6.85 36.50
C ILE A 86 3.76 8.36 36.56
N SER A 87 3.53 8.89 37.75
CA SER A 87 3.45 10.34 37.96
C SER A 87 4.78 11.00 37.54
N ASP A 88 4.77 12.27 37.14
CA ASP A 88 6.00 12.97 36.75
C ASP A 88 7.09 12.87 37.85
N GLU A 89 6.67 12.80 39.12
CA GLU A 89 7.55 12.60 40.27
C GLU A 89 8.24 11.23 40.29
N ASP A 90 7.51 10.17 39.94
CA ASP A 90 8.04 8.80 39.89
C ASP A 90 8.97 8.62 38.69
N PHE A 91 8.73 9.36 37.61
CA PHE A 91 9.64 9.42 36.46
C PHE A 91 10.96 10.12 36.84
N ILE A 92 10.91 11.26 37.53
CA ILE A 92 12.10 11.98 38.00
C ILE A 92 12.91 11.11 38.96
N LYS A 93 12.27 10.42 39.92
CA LYS A 93 12.95 9.50 40.84
C LYS A 93 13.61 8.32 40.12
N ALA A 94 12.96 7.73 39.12
CA ALA A 94 13.53 6.67 38.31
C ALA A 94 14.74 7.17 37.49
N LEU A 95 14.65 8.38 36.95
CA LEU A 95 15.71 9.04 36.20
C LEU A 95 16.92 9.35 37.10
N GLU A 96 16.70 9.90 38.29
CA GLU A 96 17.74 10.15 39.29
C GLU A 96 18.48 8.86 39.69
N ARG A 97 17.74 7.77 39.91
CA ARG A 97 18.33 6.46 40.22
C ARG A 97 19.22 5.94 39.09
N GLN A 98 18.82 6.16 37.83
CA GLN A 98 19.64 5.79 36.69
C GLN A 98 20.88 6.69 36.55
N LEU A 99 20.74 8.01 36.76
CA LEU A 99 21.86 8.96 36.73
C LEU A 99 22.90 8.67 37.83
N GLN A 100 22.46 8.33 39.05
CA GLN A 100 23.36 7.90 40.11
C GLN A 100 24.08 6.59 39.79
N GLY A 101 23.39 5.64 39.15
CA GLY A 101 23.99 4.38 38.72
C GLY A 101 25.11 4.52 37.67
N ILE A 102 25.10 5.62 36.89
CA ILE A 102 26.15 5.95 35.92
C ILE A 102 27.18 6.96 36.44
N GLY A 103 27.07 7.38 37.71
CA GLY A 103 28.00 8.32 38.34
C GLY A 103 27.87 9.77 37.86
N TYR A 104 26.71 10.17 37.32
CA TYR A 104 26.48 11.57 36.94
C TYR A 104 26.28 12.43 38.20
N GLY A 105 27.16 13.41 38.41
CA GLY A 105 27.11 14.34 39.55
C GLY A 105 27.95 13.97 40.78
N ALA A 106 28.93 13.06 40.63
CA ALA A 106 30.03 12.89 41.57
C ALA A 106 31.17 13.88 41.30
#